data_AF-A0A8J6L1V3-F1
#
_entry.id   AF-A0A8J6L1V3-F1
#
_cell.length_a   1.000
_cell.length_b   1.000
_cell.length_c   1.000
_cell.angle_alpha   90.00
_cell.angle_beta   90.00
_cell.angle_gamma   90.00
#
_symmetry.space_group_name_H-M   'P 1'
#
loop_
_entity.id
_entity.type
_entity.pdbx_description
1 polymer ?
#
loop_
_entity_poly.entity_id
_entity_poly.type
_entity_poly.pdbx_seq_one_letter_code
_entity_poly.pdbx_strand_id
1 'polypeptide(L)'
;MHVLVARELEQQAPLMGGQVYFCCDKSPYKIYKNFNTEFLGLQTLVHRYPPIVALLTTGDASYPQCPAAVAAPHTGAIHTPAESLHSGAMANTTFTVSTNKALWHLGYKSLFSWEEINAYTIPWVQALEGSAW
;
A
#
# COMPACT_ATOMS: atom_id res chain seq x y z
N MET A 1 5.63 -17.82 -0.60
CA MET A 1 6.99 -17.37 -0.19
C MET A 1 7.34 -17.83 1.22
N HIS A 2 6.55 -17.52 2.26
CA HIS A 2 6.82 -17.94 3.65
C HIS A 2 7.10 -19.45 3.84
N VAL A 3 6.35 -20.33 3.17
CA VAL A 3 6.60 -21.79 3.21
C VAL A 3 7.94 -22.18 2.57
N LEU A 4 8.34 -21.51 1.48
CA LEU A 4 9.64 -21.73 0.83
C LEU A 4 10.77 -21.27 1.74
N VAL A 5 10.60 -20.11 2.40
CA VAL A 5 11.56 -19.62 3.40
C VAL A 5 11.72 -20.61 4.54
N ALA A 6 10.63 -21.13 5.11
CA ALA A 6 10.69 -22.08 6.21
C ALA A 6 11.46 -23.35 5.81
N ARG A 7 11.17 -23.89 4.62
CA ARG A 7 11.89 -25.05 4.07
C ARG A 7 13.38 -24.78 3.87
N GLU A 8 13.74 -23.66 3.24
CA GLU A 8 15.15 -23.34 2.97
C GLU A 8 15.91 -22.93 4.24
N LEU A 9 15.21 -22.45 5.28
CA LEU A 9 15.83 -22.18 6.57
C LEU A 9 16.37 -23.47 7.21
N GLU A 10 15.66 -24.60 7.08
CA GLU A 10 16.12 -25.90 7.58
C GLU A 10 17.35 -26.41 6.82
N GLN A 11 17.44 -26.13 5.51
CA GLN A 11 18.49 -26.66 4.64
C GLN A 11 19.73 -25.75 4.58
N GLN A 12 19.53 -24.43 4.64
CA GLN A 12 20.55 -23.42 4.35
C GLN A 12 20.53 -22.27 5.37
N ALA A 13 20.33 -22.59 6.66
CA ALA A 13 20.27 -21.60 7.75
C ALA A 13 21.40 -20.54 7.72
N PRO A 14 22.68 -20.86 7.45
CA PRO A 14 23.75 -19.86 7.42
C PRO A 14 23.62 -18.85 6.27
N LEU A 15 23.07 -19.27 5.13
CA LEU A 15 22.83 -18.38 3.98
C LEU A 15 21.59 -17.51 4.21
N MET A 16 20.56 -18.07 4.87
CA MET A 16 19.28 -17.41 5.09
C MET A 16 19.28 -16.44 6.28
N GLY A 17 20.17 -16.63 7.25
CA GLY A 17 20.24 -15.82 8.47
C GLY A 17 20.42 -14.33 8.18
N GLY A 18 19.54 -13.50 8.74
CA GLY A 18 19.59 -12.03 8.59
C GLY A 18 19.20 -11.49 7.21
N GLN A 19 18.78 -12.35 6.28
CA GLN A 19 18.33 -11.92 4.96
C GLN A 19 16.87 -11.46 4.98
N VAL A 20 16.59 -10.37 4.26
CA VAL A 20 15.22 -9.91 3.97
C VAL A 20 14.84 -10.30 2.56
N TYR A 21 13.66 -10.91 2.41
CA TYR A 21 13.10 -11.36 1.13
C TYR A 21 11.81 -10.61 0.82
N PHE A 22 11.65 -10.25 -0.44
CA PHE A 22 10.44 -9.61 -0.94
C PHE A 22 9.79 -10.53 -1.97
N CYS A 23 8.46 -10.61 -1.93
CA CYS A 23 7.66 -11.18 -3.01
C CYS A 23 7.63 -10.17 -4.16
N CYS A 24 8.76 -9.97 -4.83
CA CYS A 24 8.81 -9.08 -5.97
C CYS A 24 8.09 -9.73 -7.16
N ASP A 25 7.13 -9.01 -7.71
CA ASP A 25 6.72 -9.14 -9.09
C ASP A 25 7.56 -8.18 -9.95
N LYS A 26 7.31 -8.17 -11.26
CA LYS A 26 7.92 -7.17 -12.17
C LYS A 26 7.09 -5.88 -12.20
N SER A 27 6.52 -5.47 -11.07
CA SER A 27 5.74 -4.23 -10.99
C SER A 27 6.57 -3.01 -11.42
N PRO A 28 5.92 -2.02 -12.05
CA PRO A 28 6.60 -0.83 -12.54
C PRO A 28 7.00 0.09 -11.38
N TYR A 29 8.05 0.87 -11.61
CA TYR A 29 8.48 1.94 -10.71
C TYR A 29 7.40 3.04 -10.63
N LYS A 30 6.77 3.23 -9.46
CA LYS A 30 5.71 4.23 -9.23
C LYS A 30 5.71 4.72 -7.78
N ILE A 31 5.36 6.00 -7.56
CA ILE A 31 5.07 6.53 -6.21
C ILE A 31 3.86 5.81 -5.61
N TYR A 32 3.86 5.61 -4.29
CA TYR A 32 2.80 4.87 -3.59
C TYR A 32 1.39 5.38 -3.92
N LYS A 33 1.22 6.71 -3.95
CA LYS A 33 -0.05 7.33 -4.35
C LYS A 33 -0.51 6.90 -5.74
N ASN A 34 0.37 6.92 -6.73
CA ASN A 34 0.02 6.55 -8.11
C ASN A 34 -0.28 5.06 -8.22
N PHE A 35 0.51 4.23 -7.54
CA PHE A 35 0.28 2.78 -7.46
C PHE A 35 -1.11 2.48 -6.87
N ASN A 36 -1.46 3.07 -5.73
CA ASN A 36 -2.76 2.82 -5.09
C ASN A 36 -3.94 3.40 -5.87
N THR A 37 -3.75 4.54 -6.54
CA THR A 37 -4.80 5.15 -7.37
C THR A 37 -5.18 4.24 -8.54
N GLU A 38 -4.23 3.48 -9.08
CA GLU A 38 -4.46 2.52 -10.16
C GLU A 38 -5.36 1.35 -9.73
N PHE A 39 -5.17 0.80 -8.52
CA PHE A 39 -5.99 -0.30 -8.02
C PHE A 39 -7.33 0.11 -7.44
N LEU A 40 -7.34 1.22 -6.69
CA LEU A 40 -8.51 1.65 -5.92
C LEU A 40 -9.39 2.65 -6.69
N GLY A 41 -9.05 2.98 -7.94
CA GLY A 41 -9.82 3.94 -8.74
C GLY A 41 -10.01 5.32 -8.09
N LEU A 42 -9.14 5.69 -7.13
CA LEU A 42 -9.29 6.85 -6.23
C LEU A 42 -9.18 8.22 -6.91
N GLN A 43 -9.36 8.31 -8.23
CA GLN A 43 -9.55 9.59 -8.91
C GLN A 43 -10.73 10.38 -8.31
N THR A 44 -11.71 9.71 -7.69
CA THR A 44 -12.87 10.34 -7.05
C THR A 44 -12.55 11.00 -5.70
N LEU A 45 -11.50 10.58 -4.99
CA LEU A 45 -11.15 11.13 -3.67
C LEU A 45 -10.20 12.33 -3.76
N VAL A 46 -9.40 12.42 -4.84
CA VAL A 46 -8.56 13.60 -5.13
C VAL A 46 -9.40 14.85 -5.37
N HIS A 47 -10.66 14.70 -5.82
CA HIS A 47 -11.56 15.83 -6.06
C HIS A 47 -12.20 16.41 -4.79
N ARG A 48 -12.00 15.80 -3.61
CA ARG A 48 -12.67 16.20 -2.36
C ARG A 48 -11.88 17.18 -1.49
N TYR A 49 -10.58 17.41 -1.76
CA TYR A 49 -9.78 18.37 -1.02
C TYR A 49 -9.24 19.47 -1.95
N PRO A 50 -9.76 20.72 -1.87
CA PRO A 50 -9.20 21.82 -2.65
C PRO A 50 -7.74 22.08 -2.21
N PRO A 51 -6.86 22.54 -3.13
CA PRO A 51 -5.43 22.75 -2.90
C PRO A 51 -5.11 23.74 -1.75
N ILE A 52 -6.12 24.46 -1.25
CA ILE A 52 -6.02 25.36 -0.09
C ILE A 52 -5.76 24.60 1.22
N VAL A 53 -6.22 23.36 1.38
CA VAL A 53 -5.98 22.58 2.62
C VAL A 53 -4.52 22.15 2.74
N ALA A 54 -3.84 21.87 1.63
CA ALA A 54 -2.44 21.48 1.61
C ALA A 54 -1.48 22.61 2.03
N LEU A 55 -1.85 23.88 1.80
CA LEU A 55 -1.09 25.05 2.24
C LEU A 55 -1.22 25.32 3.75
N LEU A 56 -2.28 24.84 4.39
CA LEU A 56 -2.48 25.00 5.84
C LEU A 56 -1.79 23.89 6.65
N THR A 57 -1.53 22.73 6.06
CA THR A 57 -0.87 21.59 6.75
C THR A 57 0.66 21.68 6.83
N THR A 58 1.27 22.73 6.27
CA THR A 58 2.71 23.00 6.41
C THR A 58 3.03 23.94 7.59
N GLY A 59 2.03 24.40 8.34
CA GLY A 59 2.21 25.16 9.58
C GLY A 59 2.21 24.24 10.81
N ASP A 60 3.35 24.19 11.50
CA ASP A 60 3.58 23.62 12.83
C ASP A 60 3.06 22.20 13.12
N ALA A 61 3.96 21.23 12.94
CA ALA A 61 3.85 19.85 13.40
C ALA A 61 4.01 19.71 14.94
N SER A 62 3.25 20.48 15.71
CA SER A 62 3.26 20.41 17.19
C SER A 62 1.86 20.54 17.78
N TYR A 63 0.94 19.58 17.53
CA TYR A 63 -0.08 19.17 18.51
C TYR A 63 -0.73 17.84 18.08
N PRO A 64 -0.76 16.81 18.93
CA PRO A 64 -1.20 15.48 18.54
C PRO A 64 -2.73 15.33 18.67
N GLN A 65 -3.32 14.60 17.72
CA GLN A 65 -4.48 13.72 17.96
C GLN A 65 -5.67 14.35 18.69
N CYS A 66 -6.45 15.19 17.99
CA CYS A 66 -7.87 15.30 18.34
C CYS A 66 -8.53 13.94 18.02
N PRO A 67 -9.11 13.21 18.99
CA PRO A 67 -9.90 12.04 18.66
C PRO A 67 -11.09 12.52 17.83
N ALA A 68 -11.31 11.90 16.67
CA ALA A 68 -12.47 12.09 15.79
C ALA A 68 -13.81 11.65 16.45
N ALA A 69 -13.90 11.66 17.78
CA ALA A 69 -14.96 11.08 18.58
C ALA A 69 -16.02 12.09 19.06
N VAL A 70 -15.81 13.40 18.91
CA VAL A 70 -16.74 14.40 19.50
C VAL A 70 -17.80 14.92 18.51
N ALA A 71 -17.71 14.60 17.22
CA ALA A 71 -18.65 15.12 16.21
C ALA A 71 -19.45 14.05 15.43
N ALA A 72 -19.41 12.78 15.83
CA ALA A 72 -19.94 11.68 15.04
C ALA A 72 -21.21 10.96 15.56
N PRO A 73 -22.25 11.61 16.13
CA PRO A 73 -23.50 10.88 16.34
C PRO A 73 -24.65 11.25 15.38
N HIS A 74 -24.56 12.27 14.53
CA HIS A 74 -25.76 12.74 13.78
C HIS A 74 -25.57 13.09 12.30
N THR A 75 -24.38 12.91 11.73
CA THR A 75 -24.19 12.94 10.28
C THR A 75 -23.63 11.58 9.89
N GLY A 76 -24.20 10.93 8.88
CA GLY A 76 -23.70 9.67 8.30
C GLY A 76 -22.35 9.84 7.59
N ALA A 77 -21.42 10.54 8.25
CA ALA A 77 -20.07 10.77 7.81
C ALA A 77 -19.29 9.48 8.03
N ILE A 78 -18.97 8.82 6.92
CA ILE A 78 -18.00 7.73 6.86
C ILE A 78 -16.75 8.23 7.60
N HIS A 79 -16.33 7.49 8.63
CA HIS A 79 -15.11 7.76 9.36
C HIS A 79 -13.93 7.65 8.40
N THR A 80 -13.50 8.78 7.81
CA THR A 80 -12.21 8.86 7.16
C THR A 80 -11.17 8.91 8.29
N PRO A 81 -10.32 7.89 8.46
CA PRO A 81 -9.28 7.93 9.48
C PRO A 81 -8.43 9.18 9.23
N ALA A 82 -8.17 9.98 10.26
CA ALA A 82 -7.29 11.14 10.14
C ALA A 82 -5.96 10.69 9.51
N GLU A 83 -5.59 11.27 8.37
CA GLU A 83 -4.34 10.93 7.70
C GLU A 83 -3.19 11.29 8.63
N SER A 84 -2.45 10.28 9.08
CA SER A 84 -1.28 10.49 9.92
C SER A 84 -0.16 11.15 9.09
N LEU A 85 0.73 11.92 9.72
CA LEU A 85 1.94 12.45 9.04
C LEU A 85 2.75 11.32 8.38
N HIS A 86 2.74 10.13 8.99
CA HIS A 86 3.34 8.93 8.41
C HIS A 86 2.65 8.51 7.12
N SER A 87 1.31 8.49 7.07
CA SER A 87 0.53 8.18 5.86
C SER A 87 0.80 9.19 4.74
N GLY A 88 0.87 10.49 5.07
CA GLY A 88 1.20 11.54 4.10
C GLY A 88 2.62 11.44 3.57
N ALA A 89 3.60 11.12 4.43
CA ALA A 89 4.97 10.84 3.99
C ALA A 89 5.03 9.61 3.07
N MET A 90 4.36 8.51 3.45
CA MET A 90 4.29 7.28 2.66
C MET A 90 3.61 7.49 1.29
N ALA A 91 2.56 8.32 1.21
CA ALA A 91 1.90 8.66 -0.04
C ALA A 91 2.82 9.32 -1.06
N ASN A 92 3.76 10.13 -0.57
CA ASN A 92 4.67 10.91 -1.40
C ASN A 92 6.05 10.26 -1.58
N THR A 93 6.30 9.11 -0.94
CA THR A 93 7.53 8.35 -1.16
C THR A 93 7.35 7.35 -2.30
N THR A 94 8.41 7.21 -3.09
CA THR A 94 8.55 6.08 -4.02
C THR A 94 9.27 4.97 -3.29
N PHE A 95 8.72 3.76 -3.30
CA PHE A 95 9.48 2.56 -2.99
C PHE A 95 9.49 1.65 -4.20
N THR A 96 10.67 1.18 -4.57
CA THR A 96 10.82 0.07 -5.50
C THR A 96 11.81 -0.89 -4.87
N VAL A 97 11.52 -2.17 -4.98
CA VAL A 97 12.44 -3.22 -4.54
C VAL A 97 12.63 -4.15 -5.71
N SER A 98 13.84 -4.14 -6.28
CA SER A 98 14.24 -5.07 -7.32
C SER A 98 15.30 -6.00 -6.74
N THR A 99 14.96 -7.27 -6.58
CA THR A 99 15.89 -8.27 -6.09
C THR A 99 15.60 -9.63 -6.72
N ASN A 100 16.66 -10.38 -6.98
CA ASN A 100 16.59 -11.76 -7.45
C ASN A 100 16.82 -12.77 -6.33
N LYS A 101 17.02 -12.33 -5.08
CA LYS A 101 17.33 -13.22 -3.94
C LYS A 101 16.27 -14.28 -3.73
N ALA A 102 15.00 -13.94 -3.84
CA ALA A 102 13.91 -14.91 -3.67
C ALA A 102 13.93 -15.99 -4.76
N LEU A 103 14.29 -15.64 -6.00
CA LEU A 103 14.44 -16.60 -7.09
C LEU A 103 15.63 -17.53 -6.85
N TRP A 104 16.81 -16.96 -6.55
CA TRP A 104 18.03 -17.76 -6.41
C TRP A 104 18.05 -18.61 -5.15
N HIS A 105 17.63 -18.06 -4.02
CA HIS A 105 17.73 -18.75 -2.73
C HIS A 105 16.53 -19.66 -2.46
N LEU A 106 15.34 -19.31 -2.97
CA LEU A 106 14.10 -20.02 -2.64
C LEU A 106 13.43 -20.67 -3.86
N GLY A 107 13.98 -20.48 -5.07
CA GLY A 107 13.29 -20.86 -6.31
C GLY A 107 11.98 -20.10 -6.54
N TYR A 108 11.75 -18.99 -5.82
CA TYR A 108 10.47 -18.30 -5.85
C TYR A 108 10.28 -17.57 -7.19
N LYS A 109 9.16 -17.86 -7.84
CA LYS A 109 8.65 -17.14 -9.00
C LYS A 109 7.22 -16.69 -8.72
N SER A 110 6.89 -15.44 -9.05
CA SER A 110 5.50 -14.97 -8.98
C SER A 110 4.62 -15.87 -9.85
N LEU A 111 3.45 -16.24 -9.32
CA LEU A 111 2.48 -17.07 -10.03
C LEU A 111 1.87 -16.32 -11.22
N PHE A 112 1.68 -15.02 -11.06
CA PHE A 112 1.09 -14.13 -12.06
C PHE A 112 2.08 -13.02 -12.42
N SER A 113 2.05 -12.58 -13.67
CA SER A 113 2.72 -11.36 -14.09
C SER A 113 2.06 -10.15 -13.46
N TRP A 114 2.77 -9.02 -13.46
CA TRP A 114 2.20 -7.76 -13.00
C TRP A 114 0.93 -7.39 -13.77
N GLU A 115 0.95 -7.58 -15.09
CA GLU A 115 -0.17 -7.28 -15.99
C GLU A 115 -1.39 -8.15 -15.68
N GLU A 116 -1.18 -9.44 -15.40
CA GLU A 116 -2.25 -10.37 -15.02
C GLU A 116 -2.89 -9.98 -13.69
N ILE A 117 -2.07 -9.70 -12.66
CA ILE A 117 -2.58 -9.25 -11.35
C ILE A 117 -3.38 -7.96 -11.52
N ASN A 118 -2.84 -6.99 -12.25
CA ASN A 118 -3.52 -5.72 -12.51
C ASN A 118 -4.90 -5.94 -13.18
N ALA A 119 -4.93 -6.77 -14.24
CA ALA A 119 -6.15 -7.08 -14.98
C ALA A 119 -7.21 -7.83 -14.14
N TYR A 120 -6.80 -8.65 -13.16
CA TYR A 120 -7.74 -9.37 -12.29
C TYR A 120 -8.17 -8.57 -11.06
N THR A 121 -7.24 -7.83 -10.45
CA THR A 121 -7.50 -7.13 -9.18
C THR A 121 -8.37 -5.90 -9.38
N ILE A 122 -8.17 -5.10 -10.43
CA ILE A 122 -8.96 -3.87 -10.64
C ILE A 122 -10.46 -4.20 -10.74
N PRO A 123 -10.92 -5.11 -11.62
CA PRO A 123 -12.35 -5.42 -11.72
C PRO A 123 -12.91 -6.04 -10.43
N TRP A 124 -12.11 -6.85 -9.73
CA TRP A 124 -12.52 -7.44 -8.46
C TRP A 124 -12.73 -6.39 -7.36
N VAL A 125 -11.83 -5.41 -7.25
CA VAL A 125 -11.98 -4.27 -6.32
C VAL A 125 -13.22 -3.45 -6.68
N GLN A 126 -13.41 -3.13 -7.96
CA GLN A 126 -14.58 -2.38 -8.43
C GLN A 126 -15.90 -3.11 -8.15
N ALA A 127 -15.93 -4.44 -8.29
CA ALA A 127 -17.09 -5.25 -7.95
C ALA A 127 -17.40 -5.23 -6.44
N LEU A 128 -16.37 -5.16 -5.58
CA LEU A 128 -16.55 -5.00 -4.14
C LEU A 128 -17.08 -3.62 -3.76
N GLU A 129 -16.59 -2.54 -4.39
CA GLU A 129 -17.11 -1.19 -4.15
C GLU A 129 -18.57 -1.03 -4.62
N GLY A 130 -18.92 -1.61 -5.77
CA GLY A 130 -20.29 -1.62 -6.27
C GLY A 130 -21.28 -2.48 -5.47
N SER A 131 -20.78 -3.33 -4.57
CA SER A 131 -21.59 -4.18 -3.66
C SER A 131 -21.64 -3.67 -2.22
N ALA A 132 -20.98 -2.56 -1.92
CA ALA A 132 -21.12 -1.84 -0.66
C ALA A 132 -22.42 -1.01 -0.67
N TRP A 133 -23.41 -1.47 0.08
CA TRP A 133 -24.73 -0.88 0.31
C TRP A 133 -24.70 0.28 1.30
#